data_AF-A0A917GZF0-F1
#
_entry.id   AF-A0A917GZF0-F1
#
_cell.length_a   1.000
_cell.length_b   1.000
_cell.length_c   1.000
_cell.angle_alpha   90.00
_cell.angle_beta   90.00
_cell.angle_gamma   90.00
#
_symmetry.space_group_name_H-M   'P 1'
#
loop_
_entity.id
_entity.type
_entity.pdbx_description
1 polymer ?
#
loop_
_entity_poly.entity_id
_entity_poly.type
_entity_poly.pdbx_seq_one_letter_code
_entity_poly.pdbx_strand_id
1 'polypeptide(L)'
;MDRETLLLHQVHAAKLATDLSASAVSTWLMWRKRPGAAVLVAHAMAAAGSAVVLRRDLAPLASTGRGRYVLHHMPPWAMAVRYAGQLLAWHGAYRHHPVGIVAGLVIVAAGWSHGLLPRR
;
A
#
# COMPACT_ATOMS: atom_id res chain seq x y z
N MET A 1 4.59 16.15 -11.22
CA MET A 1 3.34 15.42 -10.89
C MET A 1 2.78 16.05 -9.63
N ASP A 2 1.52 16.45 -9.66
CA ASP A 2 0.82 17.13 -8.58
C ASP A 2 0.34 16.14 -7.49
N ARG A 3 0.02 16.68 -6.31
CA ARG A 3 -0.39 15.89 -5.13
C ARG A 3 -1.70 15.13 -5.38
N GLU A 4 -2.61 15.69 -6.14
CA GLU A 4 -3.91 15.08 -6.42
C GLU A 4 -3.76 13.83 -7.29
N THR A 5 -3.03 13.92 -8.40
CA THR A 5 -2.64 12.74 -9.21
C THR A 5 -1.94 11.66 -8.37
N LEU A 6 -1.06 12.07 -7.45
CA LEU A 6 -0.37 11.17 -6.52
C LEU A 6 -1.31 10.47 -5.52
N LEU A 7 -2.43 11.05 -5.15
CA LEU A 7 -3.41 10.41 -4.26
C LEU A 7 -4.40 9.56 -5.05
N LEU A 8 -4.89 10.07 -6.19
CA LEU A 8 -5.88 9.39 -7.02
C LEU A 8 -5.33 8.09 -7.61
N HIS A 9 -4.06 8.04 -8.03
CA HIS A 9 -3.52 6.79 -8.57
C HIS A 9 -3.46 5.67 -7.53
N GLN A 10 -3.35 5.99 -6.23
CA GLN A 10 -3.27 4.99 -5.17
C GLN A 10 -4.58 4.23 -4.98
N VAL A 11 -5.72 4.85 -5.27
CA VAL A 11 -7.05 4.24 -5.13
C VAL A 11 -7.56 3.62 -6.42
N HIS A 12 -6.81 3.71 -7.51
CA HIS A 12 -7.14 3.03 -8.74
C HIS A 12 -7.14 1.50 -8.50
N ALA A 13 -8.17 0.79 -8.97
CA ALA A 13 -8.36 -0.64 -8.69
C ALA A 13 -7.14 -1.48 -9.09
N ALA A 14 -6.58 -1.23 -10.28
CA ALA A 14 -5.35 -1.89 -10.73
C ALA A 14 -4.13 -1.62 -9.83
N LYS A 15 -4.02 -0.42 -9.25
CA LYS A 15 -2.93 -0.09 -8.31
C LYS A 15 -3.09 -0.85 -7.00
N LEU A 16 -4.31 -0.89 -6.46
CA LEU A 16 -4.60 -1.64 -5.24
C LEU A 16 -4.37 -3.14 -5.42
N ALA A 17 -4.77 -3.70 -6.56
CA ALA A 17 -4.55 -5.11 -6.87
C ALA A 17 -3.06 -5.44 -6.97
N THR A 18 -2.27 -4.59 -7.63
CA THR A 18 -0.82 -4.77 -7.75
C THR A 18 -0.11 -4.63 -6.41
N ASP A 19 -0.48 -3.63 -5.60
CA ASP A 19 0.08 -3.45 -4.24
C ASP A 19 -0.26 -4.60 -3.31
N LEU A 20 -1.50 -5.11 -3.34
CA LEU A 20 -1.90 -6.26 -2.54
C LEU A 20 -1.14 -7.52 -2.95
N SER A 21 -1.00 -7.75 -4.26
CA SER A 21 -0.24 -8.88 -4.81
C SER A 21 1.24 -8.77 -4.45
N ALA A 22 1.83 -7.59 -4.58
CA ALA A 22 3.21 -7.32 -4.20
C ALA A 22 3.44 -7.59 -2.71
N SER A 23 2.53 -7.13 -1.85
CA SER A 23 2.56 -7.38 -0.40
C SER A 23 2.50 -8.88 -0.07
N ALA A 24 1.55 -9.61 -0.67
CA ALA A 24 1.39 -11.04 -0.44
C ALA A 24 2.61 -11.85 -0.90
N VAL A 25 3.07 -11.64 -2.14
CA VAL A 25 4.19 -12.38 -2.73
C VAL A 25 5.50 -12.05 -2.00
N SER A 26 5.76 -10.78 -1.70
CA SER A 26 6.97 -10.39 -0.96
C SER A 26 6.98 -10.95 0.46
N THR A 27 5.83 -10.96 1.15
CA THR A 27 5.71 -11.55 2.48
C THR A 27 5.94 -13.07 2.45
N TRP A 28 5.40 -13.77 1.44
CA TRP A 28 5.67 -15.19 1.22
C TRP A 28 7.16 -15.46 0.91
N LEU A 29 7.82 -14.64 0.07
CA LEU A 29 9.25 -14.75 -0.19
C LEU A 29 10.08 -14.50 1.08
N MET A 30 9.64 -13.57 1.93
CA MET A 30 10.27 -13.29 3.20
C MET A 30 10.14 -14.48 4.16
N TRP A 31 8.98 -15.14 4.18
CA TRP A 31 8.77 -16.43 4.85
C TRP A 31 9.75 -17.48 4.32
N ARG A 32 9.93 -17.59 3.00
CA ARG A 32 10.90 -18.51 2.38
C ARG A 32 12.38 -18.11 2.57
N LYS A 33 12.68 -17.13 3.42
CA LYS A 33 14.04 -16.63 3.71
C LYS A 33 14.76 -16.08 2.48
N ARG A 34 14.03 -15.46 1.56
CA ARG A 34 14.57 -14.83 0.33
C ARG A 34 14.38 -13.30 0.37
N PRO A 35 15.02 -12.57 1.30
CA PRO A 35 14.76 -11.14 1.51
C PRO A 35 15.06 -10.27 0.29
N GLY A 36 16.15 -10.56 -0.45
CA GLY A 36 16.47 -9.81 -1.67
C GLY A 36 15.39 -9.93 -2.74
N ALA A 37 14.87 -11.15 -2.97
CA ALA A 37 13.77 -11.36 -3.91
C ALA A 37 12.47 -10.71 -3.41
N ALA A 38 12.18 -10.77 -2.10
CA ALA A 38 11.02 -10.12 -1.51
C ALA A 38 11.02 -8.62 -1.75
N VAL A 39 12.14 -7.95 -1.45
CA VAL A 39 12.31 -6.50 -1.67
C VAL A 39 12.21 -6.16 -3.15
N LEU A 40 12.90 -6.91 -4.02
CA LEU A 40 12.87 -6.67 -5.47
C LEU A 40 11.44 -6.77 -6.02
N VAL A 41 10.73 -7.86 -5.72
CA VAL A 41 9.37 -8.08 -6.22
C VAL A 41 8.42 -7.00 -5.70
N ALA A 42 8.53 -6.64 -4.42
CA ALA A 42 7.68 -5.61 -3.82
C ALA A 42 7.81 -4.27 -4.55
N HIS A 43 9.05 -3.81 -4.78
CA HIS A 43 9.31 -2.53 -5.43
C HIS A 43 9.03 -2.58 -6.93
N ALA A 44 9.39 -3.68 -7.61
CA ALA A 44 9.15 -3.84 -9.04
C ALA A 44 7.66 -3.86 -9.38
N MET A 45 6.86 -4.64 -8.63
CA MET A 45 5.41 -4.69 -8.85
C MET A 45 4.73 -3.37 -8.51
N ALA A 46 5.11 -2.72 -7.41
CA ALA A 46 4.57 -1.42 -7.03
C ALA A 46 4.91 -0.34 -8.07
N ALA A 47 6.16 -0.32 -8.57
CA ALA A 47 6.60 0.61 -9.60
C ALA A 47 5.89 0.35 -10.94
N ALA A 48 5.75 -0.91 -11.35
CA ALA A 48 5.01 -1.28 -12.56
C ALA A 48 3.54 -0.88 -12.47
N GLY A 49 2.88 -1.16 -11.33
CA GLY A 49 1.49 -0.74 -11.08
C GLY A 49 1.33 0.78 -11.15
N SER A 50 2.23 1.54 -10.52
CA SER A 50 2.25 3.00 -10.61
C SER A 50 2.44 3.47 -12.06
N ALA A 51 3.42 2.94 -12.78
CA ALA A 51 3.73 3.35 -14.15
C ALA A 51 2.57 3.09 -15.12
N VAL A 52 1.85 1.99 -14.95
CA VAL A 52 0.66 1.67 -15.76
C VAL A 52 -0.49 2.62 -15.44
N VAL A 53 -0.77 2.85 -14.17
CA VAL A 53 -1.92 3.68 -13.74
C VAL A 53 -1.70 5.16 -14.02
N LEU A 54 -0.49 5.67 -13.83
CA LEU A 54 -0.16 7.09 -14.07
C LEU A 54 -0.21 7.48 -15.56
N ARG A 55 -0.30 6.52 -16.47
CA ARG A 55 -0.53 6.76 -17.91
C ARG A 55 -2.01 6.87 -18.27
N ARG A 56 -2.92 6.64 -17.32
CA ARG A 56 -4.38 6.72 -17.52
C ARG A 56 -4.90 8.07 -17.05
N ASP A 57 -6.04 8.46 -17.58
CA ASP A 57 -6.79 9.59 -17.05
C ASP A 57 -7.35 9.23 -15.67
N LEU A 58 -6.95 10.00 -14.66
CA LEU A 58 -7.36 9.82 -13.27
C LEU A 58 -8.44 10.83 -12.85
N ALA A 59 -8.78 11.81 -13.70
CA ALA A 59 -9.82 12.80 -13.39
C ALA A 59 -11.17 12.15 -13.00
N PRO A 60 -11.63 11.04 -13.63
CA PRO A 60 -12.86 10.37 -13.23
C PRO A 60 -12.81 9.82 -11.79
N LEU A 61 -11.63 9.49 -11.24
CA LEU A 61 -11.52 8.99 -9.87
C LEU A 61 -11.83 10.07 -8.84
N ALA A 62 -11.57 11.34 -9.15
CA ALA A 62 -11.79 12.46 -8.23
C ALA A 62 -13.25 12.60 -7.80
N SER A 63 -14.21 12.23 -8.66
CA SER A 63 -15.64 12.29 -8.35
C SER A 63 -16.15 11.06 -7.56
N THR A 64 -15.39 9.96 -7.55
CA THR A 64 -15.76 8.74 -6.82
C THR A 64 -15.65 8.92 -5.30
N GLY A 65 -16.36 8.10 -4.52
CA GLY A 65 -16.27 8.12 -3.06
C GLY A 65 -14.83 7.84 -2.55
N ARG A 66 -14.11 6.91 -3.19
CA ARG A 66 -12.73 6.57 -2.82
C ARG A 66 -11.73 7.68 -3.17
N GLY A 67 -11.89 8.34 -4.31
CA GLY A 67 -11.07 9.48 -4.71
C GLY A 67 -11.27 10.67 -3.78
N ARG A 68 -12.53 11.06 -3.52
CA ARG A 68 -12.84 12.12 -2.55
C ARG A 68 -12.28 11.82 -1.17
N TYR A 69 -12.38 10.57 -0.72
CA TYR A 69 -11.81 10.15 0.57
C TYR A 69 -10.31 10.42 0.65
N VAL A 70 -9.50 9.94 -0.31
CA VAL A 70 -8.05 10.13 -0.24
C VAL A 70 -7.61 11.58 -0.41
N LEU A 71 -8.32 12.35 -1.26
CA LEU A 71 -8.04 13.78 -1.43
C LEU A 71 -8.25 14.57 -0.13
N HIS A 72 -9.27 14.22 0.65
CA HIS A 72 -9.59 14.95 1.88
C HIS A 72 -8.91 14.39 3.15
N HIS A 73 -8.63 13.09 3.19
CA HIS A 73 -8.32 12.42 4.45
C HIS A 73 -6.99 11.67 4.50
N MET A 74 -6.25 11.61 3.39
CA MET A 74 -4.97 10.90 3.36
C MET A 74 -3.81 11.87 3.63
N PRO A 75 -3.25 11.89 4.85
CA PRO A 75 -2.08 12.70 5.14
C PRO A 75 -0.82 12.10 4.50
N PRO A 76 0.23 12.90 4.25
CA PRO A 76 1.49 12.41 3.67
C PRO A 76 2.12 11.25 4.47
N TRP A 77 1.95 11.25 5.81
CA TRP A 77 2.50 10.21 6.68
C TRP A 77 1.77 8.86 6.55
N ALA A 78 0.56 8.81 5.98
CA ALA A 78 -0.18 7.56 5.80
C ALA A 78 0.63 6.53 4.99
N MET A 79 1.41 7.01 4.02
CA MET A 79 2.32 6.17 3.24
C MET A 79 3.43 5.58 4.12
N ALA A 80 4.01 6.38 5.03
CA ALA A 80 5.04 5.92 5.96
C ALA A 80 4.49 4.85 6.91
N VAL A 81 3.27 5.01 7.42
CA VAL A 81 2.61 4.00 8.28
C VAL A 81 2.35 2.71 7.52
N ARG A 82 1.86 2.79 6.27
CA ARG A 82 1.70 1.61 5.41
C ARG A 82 3.03 0.89 5.17
N TYR A 83 4.10 1.64 4.93
CA TYR A 83 5.41 1.04 4.73
C TYR A 83 5.96 0.40 6.02
N ALA A 84 5.81 1.06 7.17
CA ALA A 84 6.18 0.51 8.47
C ALA A 84 5.42 -0.79 8.79
N GLY A 85 4.11 -0.83 8.51
CA GLY A 85 3.31 -2.05 8.64
C GLY A 85 3.82 -3.19 7.75
N GLN A 86 4.21 -2.89 6.50
CA GLN A 86 4.81 -3.88 5.60
C GLN A 86 6.16 -4.40 6.12
N LEU A 87 7.01 -3.53 6.67
CA LEU A 87 8.29 -3.93 7.26
C LEU A 87 8.07 -4.84 8.48
N LEU A 88 7.08 -4.54 9.32
CA LEU A 88 6.71 -5.40 10.45
C LEU A 88 6.21 -6.77 9.96
N ALA A 89 5.35 -6.78 8.93
CA ALA A 89 4.86 -8.03 8.35
C ALA A 89 5.99 -8.87 7.76
N TRP A 90 6.95 -8.24 7.07
CA TRP A 90 8.16 -8.89 6.59
C TRP A 90 9.03 -9.41 7.73
N HIS A 91 9.24 -8.64 8.79
CA HIS A 91 9.98 -9.10 9.96
C HIS A 91 9.33 -10.33 10.59
N GLY A 92 8.01 -10.29 10.79
CA GLY A 92 7.22 -11.43 11.27
C GLY A 92 7.34 -12.64 10.35
N ALA A 93 7.20 -12.45 9.04
CA ALA A 93 7.34 -13.53 8.06
C ALA A 93 8.74 -14.14 8.06
N TYR A 94 9.78 -13.30 8.09
CA TYR A 94 11.17 -13.75 8.17
C TYR A 94 11.40 -14.56 9.45
N ARG A 95 10.77 -14.19 10.57
CA ARG A 95 10.87 -14.93 11.84
C ARG A 95 9.92 -16.13 11.96
N HIS A 96 9.13 -16.43 10.93
CA HIS A 96 8.04 -17.41 10.98
C HIS A 96 7.01 -17.15 12.09
N HIS A 97 6.77 -15.88 12.40
CA HIS A 97 5.88 -15.44 13.46
C HIS A 97 4.58 -14.87 12.85
N PRO A 98 3.50 -15.67 12.75
CA PRO A 98 2.27 -15.28 12.05
C PRO A 98 1.58 -14.07 12.70
N VAL A 99 1.65 -13.93 14.03
CA VAL A 99 1.12 -12.77 14.74
C VAL A 99 1.81 -11.48 14.29
N GLY A 100 3.11 -11.53 13.98
CA GLY A 100 3.86 -10.37 13.46
C GLY A 100 3.41 -9.98 12.05
N ILE A 101 3.05 -10.97 11.22
CA ILE A 101 2.45 -10.72 9.90
C ILE A 101 1.11 -10.01 10.06
N VAL A 102 0.21 -10.56 10.88
CA VAL A 102 -1.12 -9.99 11.11
C VAL A 102 -1.03 -8.58 11.69
N ALA A 103 -0.18 -8.36 12.69
CA ALA A 103 0.04 -7.04 13.28
C ALA A 103 0.52 -6.02 12.23
N GLY A 104 1.47 -6.40 11.36
CA GLY A 104 1.92 -5.56 10.26
C GLY A 104 0.80 -5.20 9.28
N LEU A 105 -0.02 -6.18 8.88
CA LEU A 105 -1.17 -5.95 7.99
C LEU A 105 -2.23 -5.02 8.62
N VAL A 106 -2.47 -5.14 9.93
CA VAL A 106 -3.36 -4.23 10.68
C VAL A 106 -2.83 -2.79 10.63
N ILE A 107 -1.51 -2.59 10.78
CA ILE A 107 -0.90 -1.26 10.65
C ILE A 107 -1.06 -0.71 9.23
N VAL A 108 -0.89 -1.54 8.19
CA VAL A 108 -1.17 -1.12 6.79
C VAL A 108 -2.61 -0.66 6.62
N ALA A 109 -3.57 -1.42 7.15
CA ALA A 109 -4.99 -1.06 7.11
C ALA A 109 -5.28 0.23 7.88
N ALA A 110 -4.64 0.45 9.04
CA ALA A 110 -4.74 1.70 9.81
C ALA A 110 -4.23 2.90 9.01
N GLY A 111 -3.13 2.75 8.27
CA GLY A 111 -2.60 3.80 7.39
C GLY A 111 -3.58 4.20 6.28
N TRP A 112 -4.43 3.28 5.79
CA TRP A 112 -5.53 3.61 4.88
C TRP A 112 -6.74 4.23 5.58
N SER A 113 -6.95 3.92 6.86
CA SER A 113 -8.15 4.23 7.63
C SER A 113 -8.08 5.55 8.40
N HIS A 114 -7.02 6.34 8.24
CA HIS A 114 -6.87 7.61 8.96
C HIS A 114 -8.07 8.56 8.79
N GLY A 115 -8.72 8.56 7.64
CA GLY A 115 -9.95 9.33 7.39
C GLY A 115 -11.24 8.76 7.96
N LEU A 116 -11.23 7.52 8.43
CA LEU A 116 -12.38 6.86 9.05
C LEU A 116 -12.42 7.08 10.57
N LEU A 117 -11.34 7.59 11.17
CA LEU A 117 -11.30 7.95 12.58
C LEU A 117 -12.01 9.30 12.77
N PRO A 118 -13.06 9.37 13.63
CA PRO A 118 -13.71 10.63 13.93
C PRO A 118 -12.69 11.59 14.55
N ARG A 119 -12.53 12.77 13.94
CA ARG A 119 -11.92 13.92 14.61
C ARG A 119 -12.88 14.33 15.73
N ARG A 120 -12.49 14.06 16.98
CA ARG A 120 -13.08 14.73 18.14
C ARG A 120 -12.61 16.18 18.17
#